data_AF-A0AA51INU1-F1
#
_entry.id   AF-A0AA51INU1-F1
#
_cell.length_a   1.000
_cell.length_b   1.000
_cell.length_c   1.000
_cell.angle_alpha   90.00
_cell.angle_beta   90.00
_cell.angle_gamma   90.00
#
_symmetry.space_group_name_H-M   'P 1'
#
loop_
_entity.id
_entity.type
_entity.pdbx_description
1 polymer ?
#
loop_
_entity_poly.entity_id
_entity_poly.type
_entity_poly.pdbx_seq_one_letter_code
_entity_poly.pdbx_strand_id
1 'polypeptide(L)' 'RDDCLHETEDVQEALRRLPAHVVDERNFRMIRAIQLSMQKVILPKEEWTKYDEDKLYLTPIVEQV' A
#
# COMPACT_ATOMS: atom_id res chain seq x y z
N ARG A 1 3.89 4.49 1.86
CA ARG A 1 4.93 3.62 2.48
C ARG A 1 4.48 2.19 2.73
N ASP A 2 3.32 1.98 3.37
CA ASP A 2 2.88 0.66 3.82
C ASP A 2 2.63 -0.36 2.69
N ASP A 3 2.31 0.09 1.48
CA ASP A 3 2.17 -0.77 0.30
C ASP A 3 3.47 -1.54 -0.05
N CYS A 4 4.63 -1.09 0.45
CA CYS A 4 5.94 -1.68 0.16
C CYS A 4 6.47 -2.60 1.28
N LEU A 5 5.68 -2.89 2.31
CA LEU A 5 6.09 -3.81 3.38
C LEU A 5 6.15 -5.26 2.87
N HIS A 6 7.10 -6.03 3.37
CA HIS A 6 7.18 -7.46 3.08
C HIS A 6 6.06 -8.21 3.82
N GLU A 7 5.34 -9.09 3.13
CA GLU A 7 4.18 -9.80 3.69
C GLU A 7 4.60 -10.99 4.58
N THR A 8 5.14 -10.67 5.77
CA THR A 8 5.33 -11.61 6.88
C THR A 8 3.99 -12.07 7.46
N GLU A 9 4.00 -13.08 8.33
CA GLU A 9 2.78 -13.58 9.01
C GLU A 9 2.03 -12.45 9.75
N ASP A 10 2.75 -11.57 10.46
CA ASP A 10 2.15 -10.43 11.16
C ASP A 10 1.49 -9.43 10.20
N VAL A 11 2.11 -9.18 9.05
CA VAL A 11 1.57 -8.29 8.02
C VAL A 11 0.33 -8.90 7.37
N GLN A 12 0.32 -10.21 7.13
CA GLN A 12 -0.85 -10.91 6.60
C GLN A 12 -2.03 -10.86 7.57
N GLU A 13 -1.79 -11.06 8.87
CA GLU A 13 -2.83 -10.95 9.90
C GLU A 13 -3.30 -9.49 10.05
N ALA A 14 -2.40 -8.51 9.97
CA ALA A 14 -2.77 -7.09 9.98
C ALA A 14 -3.66 -6.72 8.78
N LEU A 15 -3.33 -7.21 7.57
CA LEU A 15 -4.17 -7.02 6.38
C LEU A 15 -5.56 -7.65 6.56
N ARG A 16 -5.67 -8.80 7.23
CA ARG A 16 -6.95 -9.47 7.53
C ARG A 16 -7.82 -8.66 8.50
N ARG A 17 -7.21 -7.87 9.40
CA ARG A 17 -7.92 -7.01 10.37
C ARG A 17 -8.41 -5.69 9.76
N LEU A 18 -7.89 -5.28 8.61
CA LEU A 18 -8.28 -4.03 7.97
C LEU A 18 -9.71 -4.10 7.38
N PRO A 19 -10.42 -2.97 7.31
CA PRO A 19 -11.66 -2.88 6.56
C PRO A 19 -11.44 -3.23 5.08
N ALA A 20 -12.39 -3.96 4.48
CA ALA A 20 -12.28 -4.45 3.10
C ALA A 20 -11.96 -3.34 2.08
N HIS A 21 -12.61 -2.16 2.20
CA HIS A 21 -12.37 -1.04 1.28
C HIS A 21 -10.91 -0.53 1.30
N VAL A 22 -10.23 -0.56 2.45
CA VAL A 22 -8.82 -0.16 2.57
C VAL A 22 -7.92 -1.17 1.87
N VAL A 23 -8.26 -2.46 1.99
CA VAL A 23 -7.55 -3.54 1.28
C VAL A 23 -7.74 -3.41 -0.24
N ASP A 24 -8.95 -3.09 -0.70
CA ASP A 24 -9.23 -2.86 -2.11
C ASP A 24 -8.46 -1.65 -2.66
N GLU A 25 -8.39 -0.55 -1.90
CA GLU A 25 -7.58 0.63 -2.25
C GLU A 25 -6.09 0.29 -2.34
N ARG A 26 -5.55 -0.50 -1.39
CA ARG A 26 -4.17 -1.02 -1.45
C ARG A 26 -3.96 -1.83 -2.72
N ASN A 27 -4.85 -2.77 -3.00
CA ASN A 27 -4.76 -3.64 -4.17
C ASN A 27 -4.75 -2.83 -5.47
N PHE A 28 -5.61 -1.81 -5.57
CA PHE A 28 -5.61 -0.91 -6.72
C PHE A 28 -4.27 -0.17 -6.89
N ARG A 29 -3.72 0.40 -5.80
CA ARG A 29 -2.40 1.07 -5.83
C ARG A 29 -1.29 0.11 -6.26
N MET A 30 -1.30 -1.13 -5.77
CA MET A 30 -0.32 -2.16 -6.14
C MET A 30 -0.44 -2.55 -7.61
N ILE A 31 -1.65 -2.82 -8.11
CA ILE A 31 -1.90 -3.15 -9.53
C ILE A 31 -1.39 -2.02 -10.43
N ARG A 32 -1.72 -0.77 -10.08
CA ARG A 32 -1.25 0.42 -10.81
C ARG A 32 0.28 0.50 -10.82
N ALA A 33 0.94 0.30 -9.68
CA ALA A 33 2.39 0.32 -9.58
C ALA A 33 3.06 -0.78 -10.41
N ILE A 34 2.50 -1.99 -10.40
CA ILE A 34 2.97 -3.12 -11.21
C ILE A 34 2.82 -2.82 -12.69
N GLN A 35 1.68 -2.29 -13.13
CA GLN A 35 1.45 -1.93 -14.54
C GLN A 35 2.48 -0.90 -15.03
N LEU A 36 2.74 0.14 -14.25
CA LEU A 36 3.75 1.16 -14.57
C LEU A 36 5.16 0.54 -14.66
N SER A 37 5.50 -0.33 -13.71
CA SER A 37 6.78 -1.05 -13.69
C SER A 37 6.96 -2.00 -14.89
N MET A 38 5.88 -2.66 -15.32
CA MET A 38 5.87 -3.49 -16.53
C MET A 38 6.14 -2.65 -17.78
N GLN A 39 5.53 -1.47 -17.87
CA GLN A 39 5.68 -0.54 -18.99
C GLN A 39 6.96 0.28 -18.94
N LYS A 40 7.74 0.21 -17.84
CA LYS A 40 8.94 1.04 -17.60
C LYS A 40 8.64 2.54 -17.68
N VAL A 41 7.45 2.93 -17.24
CA VAL A 41 7.03 4.33 -17.11
C VAL A 41 6.75 4.64 -15.63
N ILE A 42 6.71 5.93 -15.32
CA ILE A 42 6.38 6.43 -13.98
C ILE A 42 5.13 7.29 -14.06
N LEU A 43 4.49 7.54 -12.92
CA LEU A 43 3.37 8.47 -12.85
C LEU A 43 3.82 9.90 -13.21
N PRO A 44 2.92 10.70 -13.81
CA PRO A 44 3.04 12.16 -13.81
C PRO A 44 3.34 12.72 -12.41
N LYS A 45 4.11 13.81 -12.35
CA LYS A 45 4.63 14.35 -11.08
C LYS A 45 3.51 14.84 -10.16
N GLU A 46 2.40 15.27 -10.73
CA GLU A 46 1.20 15.75 -10.05
C GLU A 46 0.48 14.64 -9.28
N GLU A 47 0.67 13.37 -9.69
CA GLU A 47 0.06 12.19 -9.06
C GLU A 47 0.99 11.50 -8.07
N TRP A 48 2.18 12.05 -7.80
CA TRP A 48 3.09 11.48 -6.82
C TRP A 48 2.53 11.72 -5.42
N THR A 49 2.47 10.65 -4.62
CA THR A 49 2.12 10.75 -3.21
C THR A 49 3.07 11.71 -2.52
N LYS A 50 2.51 12.77 -1.92
CA LYS A 50 3.30 13.73 -1.15
C LYS A 50 3.63 13.16 0.23
N TYR A 51 4.71 13.66 0.84
CA TYR A 51 5.16 13.19 2.14
C TYR A 51 4.15 13.43 3.27
N ASP A 52 3.40 14.52 3.21
CA ASP A 52 2.35 14.88 4.17
C ASP A 52 1.05 14.10 3.98
N GLU A 53 0.83 13.55 2.79
CA GLU A 53 -0.36 12.75 2.44
C GLU A 53 -0.15 11.24 2.66
N ASP A 54 1.10 10.76 2.87
CA ASP A 54 1.41 9.34 3.09
C ASP A 54 1.00 8.89 4.51
N LYS A 55 -0.18 8.27 4.59
CA LYS A 55 -0.74 7.73 5.85
C LYS A 55 -0.29 6.30 6.08
N LEU A 56 0.14 6.02 7.31
CA LEU A 56 0.49 4.68 7.77
C LEU A 56 -0.78 3.90 8.14
N TYR A 57 -1.47 3.36 7.14
CA TYR A 57 -2.75 2.67 7.32
C TYR A 57 -2.60 1.22 7.84
N LEU A 58 -1.43 0.60 7.68
CA LEU A 58 -1.14 -0.80 8.02
C LEU A 58 -0.16 -0.90 9.21
N THR A 59 0.86 -0.05 9.26
CA THR A 59 1.89 -0.08 10.32
C THR A 59 1.30 -0.13 11.74
N PRO A 60 0.31 0.70 12.12
CA PRO A 60 -0.25 0.66 13.47
C PRO A 60 -0.99 -0.63 13.82
N ILE A 61 -1.49 -1.36 12.80
CA ILE A 61 -2.16 -2.65 12.99
C ILE A 61 -1.10 -3.75 13.17
N VAL A 62 -0.02 -3.70 12.37
CA VAL A 62 1.11 -4.65 12.47
C VAL A 62 1.75 -4.60 13.85
N GLU A 63 1.89 -3.42 14.45
CA GLU A 63 2.41 -3.25 15.82
C GLU A 63 1.50 -3.84 16.91
N GLN A 64 0.26 -4.23 16.57
CA GLN A 64 -0.74 -4.83 17.48
C GLN A 64 -0.99 -6.32 17.19
N VAL A 65 -0.24 -6.91 16.27
CA VAL A 65 -0.24 -8.36 16.01
C VAL A 65 0.86 -8.99 16.84
#